data_AF-A0A965P9C9-F1
#
_entry.id   AF-A0A965P9C9-F1
#
_cell.length_a   1.000
_cell.length_b   1.000
_cell.length_c   1.000
_cell.angle_alpha   90.00
_cell.angle_beta   90.00
_cell.angle_gamma   90.00
#
_symmetry.space_group_name_H-M   'P 1'
#
loop_
_entity.id
_entity.type
_entity.pdbx_description
1 polymer ?
#
loop_
_entity_poly.entity_id
_entity_poly.type
_entity_poly.pdbx_seq_one_letter_code
_entity_poly.pdbx_strand_id
1 'polypeptide(L)'
;MAILQTTEILPRTFEHRFGSSPTAQRKVIITVDAPESQQDVLDAVGIYHGSAHPEYSYLVCTNGSFTETDRYHVEATYSYELPQVGTTDFQPNPLARPDVWSFSTGGAQVPALVYYHGSGNGDRRPLVNAANDYFEGLTTLEAEVRATIAWNRAIFPADLAAGVTNCINSSPYLWGARHTWQCAGISASKQSEVVNGIEINYWSGTTELVFRQSGWNLLLPNIGLNYIQGSEKKRATVKLDNEDIAAASPVALTESGGLASAGSLPIILTRRVFREVDFSGYFGTPPF
;
A
#
# COMPACT_ATOMS: atom_id res chain seq x y z
N MET A 1 39.21 32.69 -20.80
CA MET A 1 40.10 32.11 -19.78
C MET A 1 40.02 30.60 -19.99
N ALA A 2 41.08 29.87 -19.67
CA ALA A 2 41.25 28.53 -20.19
C ALA A 2 41.63 27.53 -19.10
N ILE A 3 40.88 26.44 -19.08
CA ILE A 3 41.27 25.22 -18.38
C ILE A 3 42.45 24.63 -19.16
N LEU A 4 43.60 24.59 -18.50
CA LEU A 4 44.87 24.19 -19.09
C LEU A 4 45.02 22.67 -19.08
N GLN A 5 44.59 22.02 -18.00
CA GLN A 5 44.76 20.59 -17.80
C GLN A 5 43.78 20.03 -16.76
N THR A 6 43.32 18.81 -16.97
CA THR A 6 42.61 17.99 -15.97
C THR A 6 43.42 16.73 -15.69
N THR A 7 43.73 16.48 -14.41
CA THR A 7 44.55 15.33 -14.01
C THR A 7 43.89 14.60 -12.85
N GLU A 8 43.61 13.31 -13.01
CA GLU A 8 43.20 12.47 -11.90
C GLU A 8 44.38 12.28 -10.93
N ILE A 9 44.11 12.48 -9.64
CA ILE A 9 45.11 12.36 -8.58
C ILE A 9 44.78 11.21 -7.63
N LEU A 10 45.84 10.61 -7.08
CA LEU A 10 45.76 9.55 -6.09
C LEU A 10 45.74 10.14 -4.67
N PRO A 11 45.13 9.46 -3.68
CA PRO A 11 44.58 8.10 -3.74
C PRO A 11 43.14 8.03 -4.27
N ARG A 12 42.83 6.89 -4.92
CA ARG A 12 41.45 6.41 -5.10
C ARG A 12 41.06 5.61 -3.87
N THR A 13 39.81 5.74 -3.42
CA THR A 13 39.29 4.90 -2.34
C THR A 13 38.17 4.00 -2.86
N PHE A 14 38.13 2.77 -2.38
CA PHE A 14 37.05 1.82 -2.58
C PHE A 14 36.82 1.09 -1.25
N GLU A 15 35.60 1.15 -0.74
CA GLU A 15 35.20 0.47 0.50
C GLU A 15 34.00 -0.43 0.22
N HIS A 16 34.06 -1.68 0.66
CA HIS A 16 32.94 -2.61 0.58
C HIS A 16 32.87 -3.43 1.87
N ARG A 17 31.91 -3.08 2.73
CA ARG A 17 31.59 -3.87 3.92
C ARG A 17 30.59 -4.95 3.56
N PHE A 18 30.79 -6.17 4.05
CA PHE A 18 29.83 -7.25 3.82
C PHE A 18 28.46 -6.90 4.41
N GLY A 19 27.43 -6.96 3.56
CA GLY A 19 26.06 -6.55 3.91
C GLY A 19 25.76 -5.06 3.73
N SER A 20 26.66 -4.29 3.12
CA SER A 20 26.44 -2.88 2.78
C SER A 20 26.80 -2.60 1.33
N SER A 21 26.25 -1.52 0.78
CA SER A 21 26.58 -1.10 -0.59
C SER A 21 28.02 -0.58 -0.66
N PRO A 22 28.80 -0.94 -1.71
CA PRO A 22 30.14 -0.43 -1.90
C PRO A 22 30.13 1.07 -2.23
N THR A 23 31.18 1.77 -1.81
CA THR A 23 31.42 3.19 -2.11
C THR A 23 32.81 3.37 -2.72
N ALA A 24 32.97 4.37 -3.58
CA ALA A 24 34.25 4.72 -4.17
C ALA A 24 34.43 6.24 -4.24
N GLN A 25 35.68 6.70 -4.23
CA GLN A 25 36.01 8.11 -4.36
C GLN A 25 37.16 8.31 -5.35
N ARG A 26 37.04 9.36 -6.17
CA ARG A 26 38.07 9.83 -7.08
C ARG A 26 38.32 11.31 -6.87
N LYS A 27 39.56 11.74 -7.10
CA LYS A 27 39.96 13.14 -7.03
C LYS A 27 40.58 13.58 -8.34
N VAL A 28 40.25 14.78 -8.78
CA VAL A 28 40.77 15.39 -10.00
C VAL A 28 41.27 16.79 -9.65
N ILE A 29 42.48 17.13 -10.07
CA ILE A 29 42.96 18.51 -10.06
C ILE A 29 42.76 19.10 -11.44
N ILE A 30 42.14 20.27 -11.48
CA ILE A 30 41.98 21.09 -12.66
C ILE A 30 42.95 22.27 -12.54
N THR A 31 43.83 22.44 -13.54
CA THR A 31 44.73 23.59 -13.65
C THR A 31 44.09 24.66 -14.53
N VAL A 32 43.99 25.87 -14.02
CA VAL A 32 43.38 27.04 -14.67
C VAL A 32 44.39 28.19 -14.79
N ASP A 33 44.22 29.07 -15.78
CA ASP A 33 45.07 30.26 -15.95
C ASP A 33 44.61 31.48 -15.12
N ALA A 34 43.37 31.45 -14.63
CA ALA A 34 42.73 32.41 -13.75
C ALA A 34 41.51 31.76 -13.05
N PRO A 35 40.88 32.41 -12.04
CA PRO A 35 39.63 31.90 -11.47
C PRO A 35 38.55 31.72 -12.53
N GLU A 36 37.87 30.57 -12.50
CA GLU A 36 36.86 30.17 -13.49
C GLU A 36 35.51 29.88 -12.84
N SER A 37 34.43 29.87 -13.64
CA SER A 37 33.13 29.48 -13.11
C SER A 37 33.10 27.98 -12.76
N GLN A 38 32.38 27.61 -11.70
CA GLN A 38 32.23 26.20 -11.31
C GLN A 38 31.61 25.35 -12.42
N GLN A 39 30.77 25.96 -13.26
CA GLN A 39 30.15 25.28 -14.41
C GLN A 39 31.20 24.93 -15.47
N ASP A 40 32.10 25.86 -15.81
CA ASP A 40 33.16 25.61 -16.79
C ASP A 40 34.15 24.55 -16.28
N VAL A 41 34.46 24.58 -14.98
CA VAL A 41 35.31 23.55 -14.33
C VAL A 41 34.64 22.17 -14.38
N LEU A 42 33.35 22.10 -14.05
CA LEU A 42 32.56 20.86 -14.13
C LEU A 42 32.56 20.30 -15.56
N ASP A 43 32.31 21.16 -16.55
CA ASP A 43 32.22 20.77 -17.96
C ASP A 43 33.55 20.25 -18.52
N ALA A 44 34.68 20.76 -18.07
CA ALA A 44 35.99 20.25 -18.48
C ALA A 44 36.37 18.89 -17.87
N VAL A 45 35.87 18.58 -16.66
CA VAL A 45 36.08 17.25 -16.06
C VAL A 45 35.15 16.21 -16.69
N GLY A 46 33.95 16.63 -17.09
CA GLY A 46 32.98 15.76 -17.77
C GLY A 46 32.40 14.65 -16.89
N ILE A 47 32.55 14.76 -15.57
CA ILE A 47 31.96 13.83 -14.59
C ILE A 47 30.78 14.54 -13.95
N TYR A 48 29.60 14.25 -14.47
CA TYR A 48 28.36 14.77 -13.93
C TYR A 48 27.77 13.82 -12.91
N HIS A 49 26.91 14.36 -12.06
CA HIS A 49 25.99 13.56 -11.28
C HIS A 49 25.25 12.58 -12.21
N GLY A 50 25.23 11.29 -11.86
CA GLY A 50 24.73 10.26 -12.77
C GLY A 50 25.81 9.40 -13.44
N SER A 51 27.02 9.93 -13.61
CA SER A 51 28.06 9.29 -14.43
C SER A 51 28.52 7.98 -13.81
N ALA A 52 28.64 6.93 -14.63
CA ALA A 52 29.14 5.64 -14.18
C ALA A 52 30.61 5.74 -13.74
N HIS A 53 30.97 5.00 -12.69
CA HIS A 53 32.37 4.88 -12.29
C HIS A 53 33.15 4.16 -13.40
N PRO A 54 34.35 4.65 -13.80
CA PRO A 54 35.09 4.12 -14.96
C PRO A 54 35.51 2.65 -14.82
N GLU A 55 35.69 2.16 -13.58
CA GLU A 55 36.09 0.76 -13.30
C GLU A 55 34.95 -0.10 -12.77
N TYR A 56 33.90 0.53 -12.21
CA TYR A 56 32.81 -0.16 -11.51
C TYR A 56 31.49 0.36 -12.04
N SER A 57 31.06 -0.12 -13.20
CA SER A 57 29.91 0.45 -13.92
C SER A 57 28.57 0.40 -13.16
N TYR A 58 28.48 -0.38 -12.08
CA TYR A 58 27.33 -0.43 -11.17
C TYR A 58 27.35 0.70 -10.10
N LEU A 59 28.48 1.37 -9.89
CA LEU A 59 28.59 2.57 -9.08
C LEU A 59 28.42 3.80 -9.97
N VAL A 60 27.81 4.82 -9.40
CA VAL A 60 27.47 6.04 -10.12
C VAL A 60 27.80 7.26 -9.27
N CYS A 61 28.20 8.35 -9.90
CA CYS A 61 28.62 9.58 -9.22
C CYS A 61 27.41 10.24 -8.54
N THR A 62 27.37 10.20 -7.21
CA THR A 62 26.30 10.78 -6.36
C THR A 62 26.65 12.16 -5.84
N ASN A 63 27.94 12.48 -5.73
CA ASN A 63 28.38 13.77 -5.22
C ASN A 63 29.66 14.23 -5.93
N GLY A 64 29.71 15.52 -6.26
CA GLY A 64 30.90 16.20 -6.76
C GLY A 64 31.10 17.48 -5.97
N SER A 65 32.25 17.62 -5.33
CA SER A 65 32.62 18.84 -4.59
C SER A 65 33.85 19.48 -5.19
N PHE A 66 33.80 20.78 -5.43
CA PHE A 66 34.87 21.56 -6.03
C PHE A 66 35.44 22.53 -4.99
N THR A 67 36.75 22.57 -4.85
CA THR A 67 37.45 23.46 -3.92
C THR A 67 38.60 24.14 -4.66
N GLU A 68 38.57 25.46 -4.75
CA GLU A 68 39.71 26.23 -5.24
C GLU A 68 40.80 26.20 -4.17
N THR A 69 41.85 25.42 -4.40
CA THR A 69 42.96 25.30 -3.44
C THR A 69 43.91 26.49 -3.56
N ASP A 70 44.06 27.03 -4.77
CA ASP A 70 44.78 28.26 -5.06
C ASP A 70 44.26 28.91 -6.36
N ARG A 71 44.89 30.02 -6.79
CA ARG A 71 44.48 30.80 -7.97
C ARG A 71 44.52 30.01 -9.29
N TYR A 72 45.29 28.93 -9.35
CA TYR A 72 45.56 28.16 -10.55
C TYR A 72 45.09 26.70 -10.45
N HIS A 73 44.52 26.29 -9.31
CA HIS A 73 44.10 24.91 -9.08
C HIS A 73 42.74 24.79 -8.42
N VAL A 74 41.92 23.91 -8.98
CA VAL A 74 40.66 23.46 -8.39
C VAL A 74 40.75 21.97 -8.12
N GLU A 75 40.53 21.55 -6.87
CA GLU A 75 40.40 20.15 -6.50
C GLU A 75 38.91 19.75 -6.59
N ALA A 76 38.60 18.81 -7.47
CA ALA A 76 37.30 18.17 -7.57
C ALA A 76 37.36 16.80 -6.90
N THR A 77 36.46 16.56 -5.95
CA THR A 77 36.29 15.27 -5.29
C THR A 77 34.95 14.68 -5.69
N TYR A 78 34.96 13.47 -6.23
CA TYR A 78 33.77 12.75 -6.69
C TYR A 78 33.56 11.51 -5.84
N SER A 79 32.35 11.35 -5.31
CA SER A 79 31.91 10.15 -4.59
C SER A 79 30.96 9.35 -5.46
N TYR A 80 31.12 8.03 -5.42
CA TYR A 80 30.35 7.07 -6.19
C TYR A 80 29.76 6.04 -5.25
N GLU A 81 28.48 5.74 -5.44
CA GLU A 81 27.76 4.77 -4.64
C GLU A 81 26.87 3.89 -5.53
N LEU A 82 26.44 2.75 -5.00
CA LEU A 82 25.41 1.96 -5.65
C LEU A 82 24.10 2.76 -5.58
N PRO A 83 23.41 3.01 -6.70
CA PRO A 83 22.14 3.73 -6.68
C PRO A 83 21.16 2.96 -5.79
N GLN A 84 20.78 3.55 -4.66
CA GLN A 84 19.81 2.92 -3.77
C GLN A 84 18.42 3.08 -4.36
N VAL A 85 17.67 1.99 -4.46
CA VAL A 85 16.27 2.05 -4.88
C VAL A 85 15.50 2.85 -3.84
N GLY A 86 14.98 4.01 -4.24
CA GLY A 86 14.17 4.88 -3.37
C GLY A 86 14.90 6.08 -2.75
N THR A 87 16.20 6.29 -2.95
CA THR A 87 16.86 7.56 -2.56
C THR A 87 16.82 8.57 -3.70
N THR A 88 16.69 9.86 -3.36
CA THR A 88 16.52 11.02 -4.26
C THR A 88 17.66 11.22 -5.25
N ASP A 89 18.86 10.76 -4.89
CA ASP A 89 20.10 11.15 -5.55
C ASP A 89 20.34 10.40 -6.86
N PHE A 90 19.46 9.49 -7.28
CA PHE A 90 19.57 8.83 -8.59
C PHE A 90 18.22 8.75 -9.30
N GLN A 91 17.31 9.67 -8.99
CA GLN A 91 15.96 9.46 -9.44
C GLN A 91 15.75 9.95 -10.88
N PRO A 92 15.31 9.07 -11.80
CA PRO A 92 14.68 9.53 -13.02
C PRO A 92 13.55 10.50 -12.65
N ASN A 93 13.21 11.38 -13.59
CA ASN A 93 12.04 12.28 -13.55
C ASN A 93 10.99 11.76 -12.55
N PRO A 94 10.54 12.53 -11.53
CA PRO A 94 9.65 12.03 -10.49
C PRO A 94 8.41 11.31 -11.00
N LEU A 95 7.97 11.64 -12.21
CA LEU A 95 6.84 11.01 -12.92
C LEU A 95 7.14 9.62 -13.50
N ALA A 96 8.41 9.26 -13.64
CA ALA A 96 8.89 7.96 -14.11
C ALA A 96 9.24 7.01 -12.96
N ARG A 97 9.14 7.45 -11.70
CA ARG A 97 9.35 6.59 -10.54
C ARG A 97 8.20 5.57 -10.48
N PRO A 98 8.50 4.26 -10.33
CA PRO A 98 7.46 3.26 -10.16
C PRO A 98 6.76 3.47 -8.82
N ASP A 99 5.53 2.97 -8.74
CA ASP A 99 4.78 3.00 -7.48
C ASP A 99 5.45 2.09 -6.44
N VAL A 100 5.59 2.60 -5.22
CA VAL A 100 6.24 1.88 -4.11
C VAL A 100 5.18 1.25 -3.24
N TRP A 101 5.28 -0.06 -3.06
CA TRP A 101 4.35 -0.85 -2.28
C TRP A 101 4.94 -1.16 -0.92
N SER A 102 4.12 -1.04 0.11
CA SER A 102 4.43 -1.56 1.44
C SER A 102 3.23 -2.26 2.03
N PHE A 103 3.48 -3.31 2.81
CA PHE A 103 2.45 -4.11 3.45
C PHE A 103 2.69 -4.14 4.95
N SER A 104 1.61 -4.04 5.71
CA SER A 104 1.62 -4.18 7.16
C SER A 104 0.44 -5.01 7.62
N THR A 105 0.58 -5.69 8.76
CA THR A 105 -0.47 -6.55 9.31
C THR A 105 -0.90 -6.03 10.68
N GLY A 106 -2.19 -6.12 10.98
CA GLY A 106 -2.74 -5.76 12.28
C GLY A 106 -3.95 -6.61 12.63
N GLY A 107 -4.51 -6.38 13.82
CA GLY A 107 -5.79 -6.94 14.22
C GLY A 107 -6.89 -5.89 14.07
N ALA A 108 -8.00 -6.24 13.44
CA ALA A 108 -9.22 -5.43 13.41
C ALA A 108 -10.32 -6.10 14.23
N GLN A 109 -11.11 -5.31 14.96
CA GLN A 109 -12.29 -5.83 15.63
C GLN A 109 -13.41 -6.05 14.62
N VAL A 110 -13.97 -7.26 14.61
CA VAL A 110 -15.11 -7.64 13.78
C VAL A 110 -16.19 -8.32 14.63
N PRO A 111 -17.48 -8.32 14.22
CA PRO A 111 -18.51 -9.05 14.93
C PRO A 111 -18.20 -10.55 15.04
N ALA A 112 -18.35 -11.11 16.23
CA ALA A 112 -18.17 -12.54 16.48
C ALA A 112 -19.46 -13.29 16.15
N LEU A 113 -19.56 -13.81 14.93
CA LEU A 113 -20.77 -14.49 14.44
C LEU A 113 -20.66 -16.00 14.40
N VAL A 114 -19.43 -16.52 14.44
CA VAL A 114 -19.15 -17.96 14.28
C VAL A 114 -18.02 -18.38 15.20
N TYR A 115 -18.01 -19.66 15.57
CA TYR A 115 -16.94 -20.29 16.34
C TYR A 115 -16.52 -21.61 15.68
N TYR A 116 -15.31 -22.07 16.01
CA TYR A 116 -14.82 -23.39 15.62
C TYR A 116 -15.26 -24.42 16.65
N HIS A 117 -16.01 -25.43 16.22
CA HIS A 117 -16.53 -26.49 17.07
C HIS A 117 -15.65 -27.75 16.98
N GLY A 118 -15.34 -28.36 18.12
CA GLY A 118 -14.50 -29.56 18.17
C GLY A 118 -13.01 -29.28 17.93
N SER A 119 -12.30 -30.25 17.36
CA SER A 119 -10.87 -30.15 17.06
C SER A 119 -10.63 -29.69 15.61
N GLY A 120 -9.83 -28.64 15.43
CA GLY A 120 -9.44 -28.11 14.12
C GLY A 120 -10.37 -27.01 13.61
N ASN A 121 -10.22 -26.65 12.33
CA ASN A 121 -10.85 -25.45 11.75
C ASN A 121 -11.98 -25.76 10.76
N GLY A 122 -12.37 -27.04 10.62
CA GLY A 122 -13.31 -27.51 9.59
C GLY A 122 -14.79 -27.37 9.96
N ASP A 123 -15.15 -27.46 11.25
CA ASP A 123 -16.52 -27.32 11.74
C ASP A 123 -16.73 -25.90 12.29
N ARG A 124 -17.26 -25.00 11.45
CA ARG A 124 -17.61 -23.63 11.83
C ARG A 124 -19.11 -23.54 12.06
N ARG A 125 -19.54 -23.07 13.24
CA ARG A 125 -20.95 -22.94 13.61
C ARG A 125 -21.28 -21.50 13.99
N PRO A 126 -22.52 -21.04 13.79
CA PRO A 126 -22.99 -19.76 14.33
C PRO A 126 -22.81 -19.68 15.84
N LEU A 127 -22.43 -18.51 16.33
CA LEU A 127 -22.25 -18.24 17.76
C LEU A 127 -23.63 -18.05 18.42
N VAL A 128 -24.11 -19.11 19.05
CA VAL A 128 -25.42 -19.18 19.72
C VAL A 128 -25.31 -19.84 21.10
N ASN A 129 -26.29 -19.60 21.98
CA ASN A 129 -26.40 -20.30 23.25
C ASN A 129 -26.89 -21.76 23.05
N ALA A 130 -27.02 -22.53 24.13
CA ALA A 130 -27.49 -23.91 24.07
C ALA A 130 -28.95 -24.08 23.58
N ALA A 131 -29.75 -23.01 23.60
CA ALA A 131 -31.11 -22.97 23.06
C ALA A 131 -31.18 -22.47 21.61
N ASN A 132 -30.02 -22.19 20.97
CA ASN A 132 -29.86 -21.59 19.65
C ASN A 132 -30.25 -20.10 19.56
N ASP A 133 -30.32 -19.39 20.68
CA ASP A 133 -30.43 -17.92 20.66
C ASP A 133 -29.08 -17.29 20.30
N TYR A 134 -29.12 -16.25 19.47
CA TYR A 134 -27.92 -15.52 19.06
C TYR A 134 -27.43 -14.57 20.17
N PHE A 135 -26.10 -14.39 20.25
CA PHE A 135 -25.47 -13.43 21.16
C PHE A 135 -25.23 -12.08 20.47
N GLU A 136 -25.91 -11.04 20.95
CA GLU A 136 -25.74 -9.70 20.37
C GLU A 136 -24.48 -8.97 20.84
N GLY A 137 -23.88 -8.21 19.93
CA GLY A 137 -22.83 -7.24 20.27
C GLY A 137 -21.46 -7.81 20.60
N LEU A 138 -21.24 -9.12 20.44
CA LEU A 138 -19.92 -9.71 20.65
C LEU A 138 -18.99 -9.40 19.47
N THR A 139 -17.72 -9.15 19.79
CA THR A 139 -16.66 -8.90 18.81
C THR A 139 -15.48 -9.85 19.02
N THR A 140 -14.72 -10.06 17.95
CA THR A 140 -13.46 -10.81 17.96
C THR A 140 -12.42 -10.07 17.13
N LEU A 141 -11.18 -10.55 17.15
CA LEU A 141 -10.11 -10.01 16.32
C LEU A 141 -10.00 -10.81 15.02
N GLU A 142 -9.88 -10.11 13.91
CA GLU A 142 -9.52 -10.68 12.62
C GLU A 142 -8.20 -10.07 12.15
N ALA A 143 -7.39 -10.89 11.48
CA ALA A 143 -6.18 -10.41 10.82
C ALA A 143 -6.55 -9.47 9.66
N GLU A 144 -6.01 -8.26 9.70
CA GLU A 144 -6.14 -7.24 8.67
C GLU A 144 -4.77 -7.01 8.02
N VAL A 145 -4.73 -6.93 6.69
CA VAL A 145 -3.51 -6.54 5.96
C VAL A 145 -3.75 -5.20 5.30
N ARG A 146 -2.84 -4.25 5.52
CA ARG A 146 -2.89 -2.91 4.93
C ARG A 146 -1.78 -2.78 3.91
N ALA A 147 -2.17 -2.52 2.67
CA ALA A 147 -1.27 -2.23 1.57
C ALA A 147 -1.27 -0.74 1.30
N THR A 148 -0.09 -0.14 1.27
CA THR A 148 0.13 1.28 1.02
C THR A 148 0.90 1.41 -0.28
N ILE A 149 0.32 2.13 -1.25
CA ILE A 149 0.90 2.38 -2.56
C ILE A 149 1.26 3.86 -2.63
N ALA A 150 2.56 4.16 -2.56
CA ALA A 150 3.06 5.52 -2.77
C ALA A 150 3.33 5.74 -4.27
N TRP A 151 2.88 6.86 -4.81
CA TRP A 151 2.94 7.14 -6.25
C TRP A 151 3.20 8.62 -6.54
N ASN A 152 3.72 8.89 -7.73
CA ASN A 152 3.93 10.24 -8.26
C ASN A 152 3.19 10.40 -9.59
N ARG A 153 2.40 11.47 -9.75
CA ARG A 153 1.63 11.74 -10.98
C ARG A 153 1.67 13.22 -11.32
N ALA A 154 1.55 13.54 -12.61
CA ALA A 154 1.52 14.94 -13.07
C ALA A 154 0.23 15.66 -12.66
N ILE A 155 -0.87 14.91 -12.57
CA ILE A 155 -2.20 15.41 -12.25
C ILE A 155 -2.78 14.52 -11.15
N PHE A 156 -3.42 15.12 -10.15
CA PHE A 156 -4.21 14.38 -9.18
C PHE A 156 -5.56 13.96 -9.79
N PRO A 157 -5.85 12.66 -9.96
CA PRO A 157 -7.08 12.20 -10.57
C PRO A 157 -8.23 12.20 -9.53
N ALA A 158 -8.72 13.39 -9.17
CA ALA A 158 -9.70 13.57 -8.08
C ALA A 158 -11.00 12.77 -8.30
N ASP A 159 -11.54 12.76 -9.52
CA ASP A 159 -12.76 12.02 -9.84
C ASP A 159 -12.57 10.51 -9.69
N LEU A 160 -11.39 10.01 -10.09
CA LEU A 160 -11.02 8.62 -9.91
C LEU A 160 -10.90 8.28 -8.42
N ALA A 161 -10.20 9.13 -7.66
CA ALA A 161 -10.00 8.94 -6.23
C ALA A 161 -11.33 8.90 -5.47
N ALA A 162 -12.24 9.83 -5.77
CA ALA A 162 -13.59 9.84 -5.22
C ALA A 162 -14.40 8.60 -5.65
N GLY A 163 -14.20 8.15 -6.89
CA GLY A 163 -14.88 6.98 -7.43
C GLY A 163 -14.44 5.64 -6.82
N VAL A 164 -13.20 5.50 -6.38
CA VAL A 164 -12.68 4.22 -5.86
C VAL A 164 -12.58 4.18 -4.33
N THR A 165 -12.55 5.33 -3.66
CA THR A 165 -12.54 5.39 -2.19
C THR A 165 -13.82 4.75 -1.63
N ASN A 166 -13.67 3.96 -0.56
CA ASN A 166 -14.74 3.14 0.04
C ASN A 166 -15.34 2.06 -0.88
N CYS A 167 -14.72 1.77 -2.04
CA CYS A 167 -15.12 0.64 -2.85
C CYS A 167 -14.37 -0.64 -2.45
N ILE A 168 -14.89 -1.78 -2.88
CA ILE A 168 -14.31 -3.12 -2.69
C ILE A 168 -13.98 -3.77 -4.04
N ASN A 169 -13.06 -4.74 -4.04
CA ASN A 169 -12.67 -5.42 -5.27
C ASN A 169 -13.78 -6.33 -5.83
N SER A 170 -14.11 -6.17 -7.12
CA SER A 170 -15.14 -6.94 -7.84
C SER A 170 -14.67 -8.33 -8.31
N SER A 171 -13.36 -8.55 -8.39
CA SER A 171 -12.69 -9.78 -8.82
C SER A 171 -11.57 -10.15 -7.85
N PRO A 172 -10.99 -11.36 -7.90
CA PRO A 172 -9.77 -11.66 -7.18
C PRO A 172 -8.69 -10.60 -7.46
N TYR A 173 -8.04 -10.11 -6.41
CA TYR A 173 -7.06 -9.04 -6.49
C TYR A 173 -5.95 -9.29 -5.47
N LEU A 174 -4.70 -9.23 -5.93
CA LEU A 174 -3.54 -9.79 -5.21
C LEU A 174 -3.84 -11.25 -4.83
N TRP A 175 -3.56 -11.65 -3.59
CA TRP A 175 -3.93 -12.97 -3.05
C TRP A 175 -5.37 -13.04 -2.50
N GLY A 176 -6.13 -11.94 -2.58
CA GLY A 176 -7.47 -11.84 -2.02
C GLY A 176 -8.55 -12.30 -3.01
N ALA A 177 -9.59 -12.95 -2.50
CA ALA A 177 -10.79 -13.24 -3.28
C ALA A 177 -11.59 -11.95 -3.56
N ARG A 178 -12.66 -12.04 -4.34
CA ARG A 178 -13.62 -10.95 -4.51
C ARG A 178 -14.14 -10.45 -3.14
N HIS A 179 -14.31 -9.13 -3.00
CA HIS A 179 -14.80 -8.44 -1.79
C HIS A 179 -13.91 -8.51 -0.54
N THR A 180 -12.65 -8.93 -0.66
CA THR A 180 -11.71 -8.98 0.49
C THR A 180 -10.87 -7.73 0.64
N TRP A 181 -10.68 -6.95 -0.42
CA TRP A 181 -9.95 -5.68 -0.40
C TRP A 181 -10.90 -4.50 -0.47
N GLN A 182 -10.65 -3.48 0.34
CA GLN A 182 -11.31 -2.17 0.30
C GLN A 182 -10.27 -1.08 0.07
N CYS A 183 -10.59 -0.06 -0.72
CA CYS A 183 -9.82 1.17 -0.77
C CYS A 183 -10.24 2.07 0.39
N ALA A 184 -9.42 2.13 1.44
CA ALA A 184 -9.70 2.94 2.63
C ALA A 184 -9.57 4.44 2.36
N GLY A 185 -8.61 4.83 1.51
CA GLY A 185 -8.42 6.23 1.17
C GLY A 185 -7.34 6.45 0.12
N ILE A 186 -7.39 7.64 -0.47
CA ILE A 186 -6.34 8.17 -1.33
C ILE A 186 -6.04 9.59 -0.88
N SER A 187 -4.79 9.87 -0.56
CA SER A 187 -4.30 11.20 -0.21
C SER A 187 -3.23 11.64 -1.20
N ALA A 188 -3.10 12.96 -1.41
CA ALA A 188 -2.06 13.51 -2.25
C ALA A 188 -1.70 14.94 -1.83
N SER A 189 -0.45 15.31 -2.07
CA SER A 189 0.07 16.66 -1.87
C SER A 189 0.89 17.07 -3.09
N LYS A 190 0.87 18.37 -3.40
CA LYS A 190 1.72 18.93 -4.45
C LYS A 190 3.17 18.98 -3.96
N GLN A 191 4.10 18.55 -4.82
CA GLN A 191 5.54 18.56 -4.59
C GLN A 191 6.25 19.17 -5.80
N SER A 192 7.47 19.66 -5.59
CA SER A 192 8.32 20.25 -6.61
C SER A 192 9.75 19.76 -6.40
N GLU A 193 10.41 19.34 -7.48
CA GLU A 193 11.80 18.84 -7.45
C GLU A 193 12.56 19.39 -8.66
N VAL A 194 13.84 19.73 -8.50
CA VAL A 194 14.70 20.17 -9.61
C VAL A 194 15.54 18.98 -10.07
N VAL A 195 15.33 18.53 -11.30
CA VAL A 195 16.07 17.41 -11.92
C VAL A 195 16.76 17.92 -13.17
N ASN A 196 18.08 17.77 -13.25
CA ASN A 196 18.92 18.27 -14.35
C ASN A 196 18.68 19.77 -14.64
N GLY A 197 18.53 20.58 -13.58
CA GLY A 197 18.29 22.03 -13.68
C GLY A 197 16.88 22.42 -14.12
N ILE A 198 15.97 21.45 -14.31
CA ILE A 198 14.55 21.70 -14.66
C ILE A 198 13.69 21.47 -13.43
N GLU A 199 12.90 22.47 -13.05
CA GLU A 199 11.88 22.32 -12.00
C GLU A 199 10.70 21.50 -12.53
N ILE A 200 10.38 20.40 -11.83
CA ILE A 200 9.27 19.51 -12.12
C ILE A 200 8.27 19.60 -10.98
N ASN A 201 7.04 19.98 -11.32
CA ASN A 201 5.91 20.03 -10.39
C ASN A 201 5.05 18.77 -10.56
N TYR A 202 4.72 18.10 -9.47
CA TYR A 202 3.94 16.86 -9.49
C TYR A 202 3.10 16.67 -8.22
N TRP A 203 2.25 15.65 -8.22
CA TRP A 203 1.50 15.19 -7.07
C TRP A 203 2.14 13.93 -6.51
N SER A 204 2.54 13.97 -5.24
CA SER A 204 2.94 12.80 -4.47
C SER A 204 1.74 12.33 -3.67
N GLY A 205 1.37 11.07 -3.84
CA GLY A 205 0.17 10.52 -3.22
C GLY A 205 0.36 9.14 -2.64
N THR A 206 -0.63 8.74 -1.87
CA THR A 206 -0.68 7.46 -1.20
C THR A 206 -2.09 6.89 -1.32
N THR A 207 -2.17 5.66 -1.80
CA THR A 207 -3.39 4.86 -1.79
C THR A 207 -3.28 3.80 -0.71
N GLU A 208 -4.34 3.68 0.07
CA GLU A 208 -4.43 2.73 1.18
C GLU A 208 -5.50 1.69 0.89
N LEU A 209 -5.08 0.43 0.78
CA LEU A 209 -5.96 -0.72 0.61
C LEU A 209 -5.94 -1.57 1.87
N VAL A 210 -7.10 -2.09 2.25
CA VAL A 210 -7.28 -2.88 3.46
C VAL A 210 -7.92 -4.22 3.11
N PHE A 211 -7.24 -5.29 3.49
CA PHE A 211 -7.66 -6.67 3.30
C PHE A 211 -8.26 -7.25 4.56
N ARG A 212 -9.39 -7.93 4.41
CA ARG A 212 -9.99 -8.81 5.43
C ARG A 212 -10.32 -10.16 4.80
N GLN A 213 -10.00 -11.24 5.51
CA GLN A 213 -10.23 -12.59 5.01
C GLN A 213 -11.72 -12.94 4.94
N SER A 214 -12.50 -12.46 5.91
CA SER A 214 -13.97 -12.57 5.95
C SER A 214 -14.67 -11.69 4.91
N GLY A 215 -13.94 -10.73 4.36
CA GLY A 215 -14.42 -9.76 3.39
C GLY A 215 -15.09 -8.54 4.02
N TRP A 216 -15.58 -7.66 3.14
CA TRP A 216 -16.21 -6.39 3.51
C TRP A 216 -17.74 -6.40 3.42
N ASN A 217 -18.31 -7.55 3.06
CA ASN A 217 -19.75 -7.73 3.10
C ASN A 217 -20.22 -7.90 4.54
N LEU A 218 -21.39 -7.35 4.85
CA LEU A 218 -22.03 -7.62 6.13
C LEU A 218 -22.49 -9.06 6.17
N LEU A 219 -22.09 -9.75 7.23
CA LEU A 219 -22.58 -11.06 7.60
C LEU A 219 -23.63 -10.86 8.68
N LEU A 220 -24.88 -11.22 8.40
CA LEU A 220 -26.01 -10.93 9.29
C LEU A 220 -26.75 -12.23 9.60
N PRO A 221 -26.95 -12.60 10.88
CA PRO A 221 -27.85 -13.68 11.23
C PRO A 221 -29.25 -13.42 10.65
N ASN A 222 -29.80 -14.39 9.93
CA ASN A 222 -31.14 -14.34 9.37
C ASN A 222 -32.15 -14.63 10.49
N ILE A 223 -32.41 -13.64 11.32
CA ILE A 223 -33.31 -13.72 12.46
C ILE A 223 -34.31 -12.58 12.44
N GLY A 224 -35.48 -12.80 13.02
CA GLY A 224 -36.49 -11.75 13.12
C GLY A 224 -37.62 -12.09 14.08
N LEU A 225 -38.37 -11.06 14.47
CA LEU A 225 -39.60 -11.22 15.25
C LEU A 225 -40.81 -11.60 14.38
N ASN A 226 -40.65 -11.54 13.06
CA ASN A 226 -41.70 -11.84 12.09
C ASN A 226 -41.11 -12.73 10.98
N TYR A 227 -41.98 -13.51 10.35
CA TYR A 227 -41.65 -14.37 9.23
C TYR A 227 -42.71 -14.25 8.13
N ILE A 228 -42.41 -14.76 6.94
CA ILE A 228 -43.31 -14.79 5.79
C ILE A 228 -43.92 -16.19 5.69
N GLN A 229 -45.25 -16.27 5.66
CA GLN A 229 -45.99 -17.50 5.36
C GLN A 229 -46.95 -17.23 4.21
N GLY A 230 -46.71 -17.84 3.05
CA GLY A 230 -47.38 -17.42 1.82
C GLY A 230 -46.97 -15.99 1.46
N SER A 231 -47.93 -15.08 1.33
CA SER A 231 -47.70 -13.66 1.04
C SER A 231 -47.93 -12.74 2.25
N GLU A 232 -48.10 -13.31 3.44
CA GLU A 232 -48.39 -12.57 4.66
C GLU A 232 -47.20 -12.57 5.62
N LYS A 233 -46.95 -11.41 6.23
CA LYS A 233 -45.99 -11.25 7.33
C LYS A 233 -46.68 -11.61 8.64
N LYS A 234 -46.20 -12.64 9.32
CA LYS A 234 -46.75 -13.14 10.59
C LYS A 234 -45.77 -12.97 11.73
N ARG A 235 -46.29 -12.80 12.95
CA ARG A 235 -45.49 -12.75 14.18
C ARG A 235 -44.93 -14.15 14.46
N ALA A 236 -43.64 -14.26 14.74
CA ALA A 236 -43.06 -15.51 15.21
C ALA A 236 -43.62 -15.90 16.58
N THR A 237 -43.90 -17.18 16.77
CA THR A 237 -44.35 -17.74 18.05
C THR A 237 -43.39 -18.81 18.55
N VAL A 238 -43.34 -18.97 19.87
CA VAL A 238 -42.64 -20.05 20.56
C VAL A 238 -43.66 -20.81 21.39
N LYS A 239 -43.46 -22.13 21.53
CA LYS A 239 -44.33 -22.95 22.38
C LYS A 239 -43.89 -22.86 23.83
N LEU A 240 -44.78 -22.38 24.69
CA LEU A 240 -44.65 -22.44 26.14
C LEU A 240 -45.91 -23.14 26.66
N ASP A 241 -45.75 -24.22 27.43
CA ASP A 241 -46.86 -25.00 27.99
C ASP A 241 -47.92 -25.45 26.95
N ASN A 242 -47.47 -25.82 25.74
CA ASN A 242 -48.29 -26.18 24.57
C ASN A 242 -49.13 -25.05 23.95
N GLU A 243 -48.95 -23.80 24.38
CA GLU A 243 -49.55 -22.62 23.75
C GLU A 243 -48.56 -21.88 22.87
N ASP A 244 -49.04 -21.36 21.73
CA ASP A 244 -48.24 -20.52 20.85
C ASP A 244 -48.24 -19.08 21.40
N ILE A 245 -47.11 -18.68 21.98
CA ILE A 245 -46.92 -17.33 22.52
C ILE A 245 -46.03 -16.54 21.56
N ALA A 246 -46.31 -15.25 21.38
CA ALA A 246 -45.45 -14.39 20.58
C ALA A 246 -44.01 -14.42 21.09
N ALA A 247 -43.06 -14.68 20.18
CA ALA A 247 -41.65 -14.72 20.53
C ALA A 247 -41.20 -13.37 21.10
N ALA A 248 -40.57 -13.40 22.27
CA ALA A 248 -39.98 -12.23 22.90
C ALA A 248 -38.63 -11.84 22.26
N SER A 249 -37.92 -12.82 21.70
CA SER A 249 -36.63 -12.66 21.03
C SER A 249 -36.73 -13.01 19.54
N PRO A 250 -35.85 -12.47 18.68
CA PRO A 250 -35.79 -12.86 17.28
C PRO A 250 -35.54 -14.37 17.12
N VAL A 251 -36.23 -14.99 16.16
CA VAL A 251 -36.09 -16.42 15.84
C VAL A 251 -35.45 -16.60 14.47
N ALA A 252 -34.80 -17.74 14.27
CA ALA A 252 -34.17 -18.09 12.99
C ALA A 252 -35.19 -18.17 11.84
N LEU A 253 -34.78 -17.65 10.69
CA LEU A 253 -35.56 -17.63 9.46
C LEU A 253 -34.87 -18.43 8.34
N THR A 254 -35.68 -19.00 7.45
CA THR A 254 -35.21 -19.61 6.21
C THR A 254 -34.75 -18.54 5.21
N GLU A 255 -34.04 -18.94 4.15
CA GLU A 255 -33.59 -18.00 3.10
C GLU A 255 -34.74 -17.24 2.42
N SER A 256 -35.94 -17.86 2.37
CA SER A 256 -37.15 -17.25 1.83
C SER A 256 -37.91 -16.36 2.83
N GLY A 257 -37.36 -16.15 4.04
CA GLY A 257 -37.99 -15.39 5.11
C GLY A 257 -39.05 -16.14 5.89
N GLY A 258 -39.21 -17.46 5.68
CA GLY A 258 -40.10 -18.31 6.47
C GLY A 258 -39.54 -18.62 7.86
N LEU A 259 -40.37 -19.14 8.76
CA LEU A 259 -39.91 -19.56 10.08
C LEU A 259 -39.04 -20.82 9.94
N ALA A 260 -37.82 -20.81 10.49
CA ALA A 260 -36.99 -22.01 10.51
C ALA A 260 -37.57 -23.05 11.48
N SER A 261 -37.26 -24.34 11.27
CA SER A 261 -37.68 -25.40 12.19
C SER A 261 -37.10 -25.15 13.58
N ALA A 262 -37.87 -25.47 14.62
CA ALA A 262 -37.41 -25.32 16.00
C ALA A 262 -36.06 -26.02 16.21
N GLY A 263 -35.11 -25.32 16.86
CA GLY A 263 -33.74 -25.80 17.06
C GLY A 263 -32.79 -25.66 15.87
N SER A 264 -33.25 -25.07 14.75
CA SER A 264 -32.37 -24.76 13.62
C SER A 264 -31.46 -23.57 13.93
N LEU A 265 -30.20 -23.68 13.53
CA LEU A 265 -29.26 -22.56 13.60
C LEU A 265 -29.63 -21.48 12.57
N PRO A 266 -29.43 -20.19 12.89
CA PRO A 266 -29.69 -19.11 11.94
C PRO A 266 -28.72 -19.17 10.77
N ILE A 267 -29.26 -18.98 9.55
CA ILE A 267 -28.47 -18.81 8.33
C ILE A 267 -27.78 -17.45 8.38
N ILE A 268 -26.55 -17.33 7.86
CA ILE A 268 -25.86 -16.04 7.75
C ILE A 268 -26.10 -15.44 6.37
N LEU A 269 -26.80 -14.31 6.33
CA LEU A 269 -26.99 -13.52 5.12
C LEU A 269 -25.73 -12.73 4.81
N THR A 270 -25.27 -12.80 3.57
CA THR A 270 -24.23 -11.90 3.05
C THR A 270 -24.89 -10.70 2.38
N ARG A 271 -24.54 -9.49 2.79
CA ARG A 271 -25.06 -8.23 2.22
C ARG A 271 -23.91 -7.29 1.88
N ARG A 272 -23.80 -6.96 0.60
CA ARG A 272 -22.82 -5.98 0.11
C ARG A 272 -23.33 -4.57 0.38
N VAL A 273 -22.56 -3.80 1.14
CA VAL A 273 -22.84 -2.38 1.42
C VAL A 273 -21.94 -1.43 0.63
N PHE A 274 -20.77 -1.90 0.21
CA PHE A 274 -19.83 -1.12 -0.59
C PHE A 274 -20.02 -1.33 -2.08
N ARG A 275 -19.75 -0.31 -2.89
CA ARG A 275 -19.69 -0.44 -4.35
C ARG A 275 -18.50 -1.32 -4.72
N GLU A 276 -18.66 -2.17 -5.73
CA GLU A 276 -17.55 -2.96 -6.25
C GLU A 276 -16.92 -2.27 -7.46
N VAL A 277 -15.59 -2.37 -7.59
CA VAL A 277 -14.82 -1.90 -8.74
C VAL A 277 -13.66 -2.87 -9.02
N ASP A 278 -13.17 -2.90 -10.26
CA ASP A 278 -12.01 -3.73 -10.61
C ASP A 278 -10.71 -3.08 -10.14
N PHE A 279 -10.16 -3.57 -9.04
CA PHE A 279 -8.95 -3.00 -8.42
C PHE A 279 -7.72 -3.15 -9.31
N SER A 280 -7.66 -4.20 -10.14
CA SER A 280 -6.54 -4.47 -11.05
C SER A 280 -6.35 -3.34 -12.05
N GLY A 281 -7.45 -2.79 -12.57
CA GLY A 281 -7.44 -1.67 -13.51
C GLY A 281 -7.07 -0.32 -12.88
N TYR A 282 -7.15 -0.17 -11.55
CA TYR A 282 -6.89 1.11 -10.87
C TYR A 282 -5.54 1.16 -10.16
N PHE A 283 -5.17 0.06 -9.50
CA PHE A 283 -4.04 0.02 -8.59
C PHE A 283 -2.89 -0.85 -9.10
N GLY A 284 -3.12 -1.66 -10.14
CA GLY A 284 -2.10 -2.55 -10.69
C GLY A 284 -1.69 -3.68 -9.73
N THR A 285 -0.45 -4.12 -9.80
CA THR A 285 0.10 -5.16 -8.94
C THR A 285 1.52 -4.80 -8.50
N PRO A 286 1.95 -5.18 -7.27
CA PRO A 286 3.29 -4.91 -6.81
C PRO A 286 4.34 -5.57 -7.72
N PRO A 287 5.43 -4.87 -8.06
CA PRO A 287 6.54 -5.45 -8.80
C PRO A 287 7.39 -6.31 -7.85
N PHE A 288 7.40 -7.63 -8.11
CA PHE A 288 8.23 -8.69 -7.51
C PHE A 288 8.41 -8.69 -5.99
#